data_AF-A0A7Y5I1L5-F1
#
_entry.id   AF-A0A7Y5I1L5-F1
#
_cell.length_a   1.000
_cell.length_b   1.000
_cell.length_c   1.000
_cell.angle_alpha   90.00
_cell.angle_beta   90.00
_cell.angle_gamma   90.00
#
_symmetry.space_group_name_H-M   'P 1'
#
loop_
_entity.id
_entity.type
_entity.pdbx_description
1 polymer ?
#
loop_
_entity_poly.entity_id
_entity_poly.type
_entity_poly.pdbx_seq_one_letter_code
_entity_poly.pdbx_strand_id
1 'polypeptide(L)'
;SASDEPDYGMDLNLWEDNPSEWGPTYGFGKIPFGNPNLSFSTQAPFHMGYHHESPVIYMAAGFLKRTYPLLRIHQYESLSRLAFRTGHPYWGWRFAGLALHYLQDLTQPYHASLAPGFSAARLIGINLMATLGLPGAKNDMVILLSNRHFVLERYESQMIQTAAQTRQSGPVEQALRDTRTDADYPAWADAYARDTVARQAHGLGDQVTGQMLASVPTGYVNDPAFDFGVQAGRIDLMAEVARQGDAPRATLESTIATLMRNYGAHSRNMLRDILQEQPR
;
A
#
# COMPACT_ATOMS: atom_id res chain seq x y z
N SER A 1 3.78 -3.47 16.72
CA SER A 1 3.15 -4.77 16.39
C SER A 1 4.10 -5.56 15.49
N ALA A 2 3.91 -6.89 15.34
CA ALA A 2 4.67 -7.67 14.35
C ALA A 2 4.44 -7.16 12.91
N SER A 3 3.25 -6.62 12.65
CA SER A 3 2.89 -5.97 11.39
C SER A 3 3.59 -4.63 11.14
N ASP A 4 4.33 -4.06 12.08
CA ASP A 4 4.93 -2.72 11.90
C ASP A 4 6.44 -2.83 11.64
N GLU A 5 7.06 -3.95 11.99
CA GLU A 5 8.51 -4.17 11.89
C GLU A 5 9.09 -4.08 10.46
N PRO A 6 8.36 -4.45 9.39
CA PRO A 6 8.83 -4.23 8.03
C PRO A 6 9.28 -2.79 7.77
N ASP A 7 8.46 -1.82 8.20
CA ASP A 7 8.64 -0.39 7.95
C ASP A 7 9.81 0.25 8.75
N TYR A 8 10.18 -0.36 9.88
CA TYR A 8 11.08 0.25 10.86
C TYR A 8 12.44 -0.45 10.98
N GLY A 9 12.73 -1.46 10.15
CA GLY A 9 14.06 -2.06 10.19
C GLY A 9 14.38 -3.18 9.20
N MET A 10 13.38 -3.88 8.65
CA MET A 10 13.68 -5.02 7.78
C MET A 10 13.99 -4.61 6.34
N ASP A 11 13.23 -3.65 5.79
CA ASP A 11 13.27 -3.34 4.35
C ASP A 11 13.94 -1.99 4.05
N LEU A 12 14.79 -1.53 4.98
CA LEU A 12 15.52 -0.28 4.89
C LEU A 12 16.96 -0.49 4.41
N ASN A 13 17.35 0.30 3.42
CA ASN A 13 18.69 0.39 2.87
C ASN A 13 19.29 -0.94 2.37
N LEU A 14 18.47 -1.81 1.76
CA LEU A 14 18.88 -3.14 1.29
C LEU A 14 19.48 -3.16 -0.13
N TRP A 15 19.55 -2.01 -0.81
CA TRP A 15 20.04 -1.92 -2.19
C TRP A 15 21.51 -1.51 -2.24
N GLU A 16 22.22 -1.89 -3.32
CA GLU A 16 23.66 -1.60 -3.50
C GLU A 16 23.99 -0.10 -3.47
N ASP A 17 23.05 0.74 -3.87
CA ASP A 17 23.19 2.19 -3.98
C ASP A 17 22.52 2.97 -2.85
N ASN A 18 22.21 2.32 -1.72
CA ASN A 18 21.72 2.98 -0.51
C ASN A 18 22.86 3.39 0.44
N PRO A 19 22.62 4.36 1.35
CA PRO A 19 23.60 4.77 2.36
C PRO A 19 23.69 3.74 3.51
N SER A 20 24.11 2.51 3.21
CA SER A 20 24.34 1.45 4.21
C SER A 20 25.55 0.58 3.86
N GLU A 21 26.10 -0.08 4.88
CA GLU A 21 27.18 -1.07 4.70
C GLU A 21 26.64 -2.44 4.25
N TRP A 22 25.36 -2.73 4.49
CA TRP A 22 24.74 -4.03 4.18
C TRP A 22 24.10 -4.11 2.80
N GLY A 23 23.63 -3.00 2.23
CA GLY A 23 22.99 -2.96 0.91
C GLY A 23 23.85 -3.63 -0.19
N PRO A 24 25.15 -3.30 -0.30
CA PRO A 24 26.06 -3.94 -1.27
C PRO A 24 26.25 -5.45 -1.09
N THR A 25 25.97 -6.00 0.09
CA THR A 25 26.16 -7.44 0.37
C THR A 25 24.85 -8.24 0.31
N TYR A 26 23.69 -7.57 0.33
CA TYR A 26 22.39 -8.24 0.32
C TYR A 26 22.05 -8.88 -1.04
N GLY A 27 22.53 -8.30 -2.14
CA GLY A 27 22.41 -8.89 -3.48
C GLY A 27 21.14 -8.54 -4.27
N PHE A 28 20.39 -7.51 -3.88
CA PHE A 28 19.23 -7.05 -4.64
C PHE A 28 19.57 -6.17 -5.86
N GLY A 29 20.83 -5.76 -6.00
CA GLY A 29 21.26 -4.79 -7.02
C GLY A 29 20.92 -3.35 -6.64
N LYS A 30 20.97 -2.46 -7.63
CA LYS A 30 20.49 -1.08 -7.49
C LYS A 30 18.98 -1.00 -7.30
N ILE A 31 18.54 -0.03 -6.52
CA ILE A 31 17.12 0.22 -6.27
C ILE A 31 16.38 0.47 -7.60
N PRO A 32 15.21 -0.16 -7.83
CA PRO A 32 14.47 0.01 -9.08
C PRO A 32 13.65 1.30 -9.14
N PHE A 33 13.13 1.80 -8.01
CA PHE A 33 12.38 3.05 -7.92
C PHE A 33 12.37 3.57 -6.48
N GLY A 34 12.09 4.87 -6.31
CA GLY A 34 12.25 5.58 -5.04
C GLY A 34 13.57 6.37 -4.99
N ASN A 35 13.77 7.11 -3.90
CA ASN A 35 14.98 7.87 -3.64
C ASN A 35 15.98 7.03 -2.83
N PRO A 36 17.13 6.62 -3.41
CA PRO A 36 18.11 5.78 -2.71
C PRO A 36 18.72 6.44 -1.47
N ASN A 37 18.67 7.77 -1.35
CA ASN A 37 19.27 8.52 -0.25
C ASN A 37 18.30 8.75 0.93
N LEU A 38 17.03 8.39 0.77
CA LEU A 38 16.01 8.54 1.82
C LEU A 38 15.62 7.16 2.33
N SER A 39 16.01 6.83 3.57
CA SER A 39 15.82 5.50 4.15
C SER A 39 14.38 4.98 3.99
N PHE A 40 13.37 5.79 4.33
CA PHE A 40 11.96 5.40 4.18
C PHE A 40 11.54 5.14 2.73
N SER A 41 12.21 5.75 1.74
CA SER A 41 11.90 5.53 0.33
C SER A 41 12.52 4.23 -0.19
N THR A 42 13.55 3.70 0.48
CA THR A 42 14.24 2.48 0.03
C THR A 42 13.39 1.22 0.19
N GLN A 43 12.38 1.24 1.06
CA GLN A 43 11.47 0.13 1.24
C GLN A 43 10.42 0.01 0.12
N ALA A 44 10.17 1.07 -0.65
CA ALA A 44 9.07 1.11 -1.62
C ALA A 44 8.99 -0.13 -2.55
N PRO A 45 10.10 -0.68 -3.09
CA PRO A 45 10.01 -1.87 -3.94
C PRO A 45 9.68 -3.17 -3.21
N PHE A 46 9.78 -3.22 -1.88
CA PHE A 46 9.33 -4.37 -1.10
C PHE A 46 7.85 -4.29 -0.70
N HIS A 47 7.29 -3.08 -0.64
CA HIS A 47 5.93 -2.81 -0.16
C HIS A 47 4.94 -2.54 -1.31
N MET A 48 5.43 -2.14 -2.47
CA MET A 48 4.60 -1.81 -3.64
C MET A 48 4.73 -2.90 -4.72
N GLY A 49 3.61 -3.28 -5.31
CA GLY A 49 3.49 -4.34 -6.30
C GLY A 49 2.65 -3.89 -7.50
N TYR A 50 3.27 -3.20 -8.45
CA TYR A 50 2.62 -2.73 -9.68
C TYR A 50 2.44 -3.88 -10.68
N HIS A 51 1.66 -4.90 -10.33
CA HIS A 51 1.55 -6.16 -11.08
C HIS A 51 0.56 -6.13 -12.26
N HIS A 52 -0.30 -5.11 -12.31
CA HIS A 52 -1.41 -5.04 -13.28
C HIS A 52 -1.36 -3.78 -14.15
N GLU A 53 -0.20 -3.13 -14.22
CA GLU A 53 0.02 -2.00 -15.11
C GLU A 53 -0.09 -2.41 -16.58
N SER A 54 -0.42 -1.43 -17.43
CA SER A 54 -0.53 -1.71 -18.86
C SER A 54 0.81 -2.20 -19.46
N PRO A 55 0.79 -3.09 -20.46
CA PRO A 55 2.01 -3.53 -21.14
C PRO A 55 2.86 -2.37 -21.70
N VAL A 56 2.24 -1.27 -22.09
CA VAL A 56 2.93 -0.08 -22.61
C VAL A 56 3.71 0.63 -21.49
N ILE A 57 3.15 0.74 -20.29
CA ILE A 57 3.86 1.29 -19.12
C ILE A 57 5.09 0.43 -18.82
N TYR A 58 4.95 -0.89 -18.82
CA TYR A 58 6.07 -1.79 -18.61
C TYR A 58 7.16 -1.73 -19.69
N MET A 59 6.77 -1.45 -20.93
CA MET A 59 7.74 -1.25 -22.01
C MET A 59 8.55 0.04 -21.80
N ALA A 60 7.91 1.10 -21.31
CA ALA A 60 8.56 2.39 -21.05
C ALA A 60 9.34 2.42 -19.72
N ALA A 61 8.88 1.68 -18.72
CA ALA A 61 9.38 1.71 -17.34
C ALA A 61 9.54 0.28 -16.78
N GLY A 62 10.35 -0.55 -17.44
CA GLY A 62 10.55 -1.95 -17.07
C GLY A 62 11.07 -2.18 -15.65
N PHE A 63 11.71 -1.17 -15.05
CA PHE A 63 12.14 -1.19 -13.64
C PHE A 63 10.98 -1.39 -12.66
N LEU A 64 9.75 -1.00 -13.03
CA LEU A 64 8.55 -1.18 -12.21
C LEU A 64 8.17 -2.65 -11.99
N LYS A 65 8.72 -3.57 -12.76
CA LYS A 65 8.54 -5.02 -12.54
C LYS A 65 9.41 -5.57 -11.41
N ARG A 66 10.44 -4.84 -10.98
CA ARG A 66 11.33 -5.25 -9.89
C ARG A 66 10.72 -4.86 -8.56
N THR A 67 9.72 -5.63 -8.16
CA THR A 67 9.00 -5.48 -6.88
C THR A 67 9.09 -6.78 -6.10
N TYR A 68 9.14 -6.71 -4.78
CA TYR A 68 9.40 -7.83 -3.88
C TYR A 68 8.33 -8.10 -2.80
N PRO A 69 7.08 -7.56 -2.83
CA PRO A 69 6.09 -7.91 -1.82
C PRO A 69 5.75 -9.41 -1.87
N LEU A 70 5.69 -10.02 -3.05
CA LEU A 70 5.44 -11.47 -3.18
C LEU A 70 6.56 -12.32 -2.58
N LEU A 71 7.82 -11.87 -2.68
CA LEU A 71 8.95 -12.53 -2.02
C LEU A 71 8.77 -12.50 -0.50
N ARG A 72 8.41 -11.33 0.04
CA ARG A 72 8.22 -11.13 1.49
C ARG A 72 7.03 -11.90 2.03
N ILE A 73 5.89 -11.88 1.33
CA ILE A 73 4.70 -12.68 1.67
C ILE A 73 5.10 -14.16 1.73
N HIS A 74 5.68 -14.70 0.66
CA HIS A 74 6.09 -16.11 0.62
C HIS A 74 7.09 -16.46 1.73
N GLN A 75 8.08 -15.61 1.98
CA GLN A 75 9.09 -15.79 3.03
C GLN A 75 8.43 -15.94 4.41
N TYR A 76 7.63 -14.96 4.82
CA TYR A 76 7.09 -14.93 6.18
C TYR A 76 5.91 -15.88 6.37
N GLU A 77 5.12 -16.12 5.33
CA GLU A 77 4.07 -17.12 5.36
C GLU A 77 4.66 -18.54 5.55
N SER A 78 5.73 -18.87 4.81
CA SER A 78 6.45 -20.15 4.94
C SER A 78 7.07 -20.31 6.33
N LEU A 79 7.69 -19.25 6.86
CA LEU A 79 8.25 -19.26 8.22
C LEU A 79 7.15 -19.41 9.28
N SER A 80 5.99 -18.79 9.08
CA SER A 80 4.84 -18.92 9.98
C SER A 80 4.34 -20.35 10.03
N ARG A 81 4.07 -20.96 8.86
CA ARG A 81 3.64 -22.36 8.76
C ARG A 81 4.65 -23.31 9.42
N LEU A 82 5.95 -23.14 9.13
CA LEU A 82 7.01 -23.95 9.73
C LEU A 82 7.04 -23.83 11.26
N ALA A 83 7.04 -22.60 11.78
CA ALA A 83 7.08 -22.34 13.21
C ALA A 83 5.89 -22.99 13.94
N PHE A 84 4.69 -22.88 13.38
CA PHE A 84 3.54 -23.53 13.97
C PHE A 84 3.61 -25.07 13.91
N ARG A 85 3.95 -25.66 12.76
CA ARG A 85 4.10 -27.13 12.61
C ARG A 85 5.17 -27.73 13.53
N THR A 86 6.13 -26.91 13.97
CA THR A 86 7.23 -27.33 14.85
C THR A 86 7.01 -26.96 16.32
N GLY A 87 5.80 -26.49 16.69
CA GLY A 87 5.47 -26.22 18.09
C GLY A 87 5.98 -24.87 18.63
N HIS A 88 6.21 -23.89 17.76
CA HIS A 88 6.66 -22.54 18.10
C HIS A 88 5.58 -21.48 17.82
N PRO A 89 4.46 -21.47 18.56
CA PRO A 89 3.30 -20.62 18.24
C PRO A 89 3.60 -19.12 18.32
N TYR A 90 4.49 -18.69 19.23
CA TYR A 90 4.94 -17.29 19.28
C TYR A 90 5.52 -16.86 17.93
N TRP A 91 6.47 -17.63 17.39
CA TRP A 91 7.09 -17.34 16.10
C TRP A 91 6.11 -17.50 14.94
N GLY A 92 5.20 -18.48 15.02
CA GLY A 92 4.10 -18.64 14.06
C GLY A 92 3.31 -17.35 13.89
N TRP A 93 2.84 -16.75 14.99
CA TRP A 93 2.11 -15.49 14.97
C TRP A 93 2.97 -14.28 14.58
N ARG A 94 4.24 -14.24 14.98
CA ARG A 94 5.17 -13.15 14.60
C ARG A 94 5.38 -13.12 13.09
N PHE A 95 5.67 -14.26 12.48
CA PHE A 95 5.83 -14.35 11.02
C PHE A 95 4.50 -14.16 10.29
N ALA A 96 3.37 -14.62 10.83
CA ALA A 96 2.06 -14.32 10.25
C ALA A 96 1.79 -12.80 10.21
N GLY A 97 2.15 -12.07 11.27
CA GLY A 97 2.05 -10.61 11.31
C GLY A 97 2.93 -9.92 10.25
N LEU A 98 4.15 -10.41 10.03
CA LEU A 98 5.03 -9.92 8.98
C LEU A 98 4.47 -10.22 7.58
N ALA A 99 3.96 -11.42 7.33
CA ALA A 99 3.32 -11.75 6.06
C ALA A 99 2.06 -10.89 5.81
N LEU A 100 1.28 -10.63 6.88
CA LEU A 100 0.06 -9.84 6.81
C LEU A 100 0.36 -8.42 6.38
N HIS A 101 1.44 -7.82 6.90
CA HIS A 101 1.86 -6.48 6.51
C HIS A 101 1.97 -6.33 4.98
N TYR A 102 2.78 -7.17 4.32
CA TYR A 102 2.96 -7.05 2.87
C TYR A 102 1.71 -7.41 2.07
N LEU A 103 0.88 -8.34 2.57
CA LEU A 103 -0.41 -8.63 1.95
C LEU A 103 -1.35 -7.42 2.01
N GLN A 104 -1.37 -6.77 3.18
CA GLN A 104 -2.21 -5.62 3.48
C GLN A 104 -1.78 -4.38 2.68
N ASP A 105 -0.49 -4.17 2.49
CA ASP A 105 0.03 -3.17 1.56
C ASP A 105 -0.54 -3.36 0.15
N LEU A 106 -0.59 -4.60 -0.35
CA LEU A 106 -1.17 -4.89 -1.67
C LEU A 106 -2.69 -4.67 -1.76
N THR A 107 -3.37 -4.42 -0.64
CA THR A 107 -4.78 -4.01 -0.63
C THR A 107 -4.96 -2.50 -0.86
N GLN A 108 -3.87 -1.74 -0.75
CA GLN A 108 -3.84 -0.29 -0.88
C GLN A 108 -3.64 0.11 -2.36
N PRO A 109 -4.52 0.93 -2.98
CA PRO A 109 -4.46 1.20 -4.41
C PRO A 109 -3.17 1.90 -4.92
N TYR A 110 -2.57 2.81 -4.15
CA TYR A 110 -1.27 3.45 -4.43
C TYR A 110 -0.07 2.50 -4.26
N HIS A 111 -0.23 1.36 -3.60
CA HIS A 111 0.78 0.28 -3.59
C HIS A 111 0.60 -0.69 -4.76
N ALA A 112 -0.62 -0.83 -5.30
CA ALA A 112 -0.93 -1.75 -6.40
C ALA A 112 -0.92 -1.09 -7.80
N SER A 113 -0.95 0.25 -7.87
CA SER A 113 -0.98 1.05 -9.11
C SER A 113 0.02 2.21 -9.00
N LEU A 114 0.84 2.40 -10.03
CA LEU A 114 1.89 3.43 -10.09
C LEU A 114 1.32 4.84 -9.94
N ALA A 115 0.26 5.14 -10.68
CA ALA A 115 -0.29 6.48 -10.76
C ALA A 115 -1.80 6.45 -11.05
N PRO A 116 -2.62 5.97 -10.11
CA PRO A 116 -4.07 5.94 -10.31
C PRO A 116 -4.61 7.35 -10.60
N GLY A 117 -5.52 7.46 -11.56
CA GLY A 117 -6.00 8.72 -12.13
C GLY A 117 -5.13 9.35 -13.22
N PHE A 118 -4.01 8.74 -13.61
CA PHE A 118 -3.21 9.15 -14.77
C PHE A 118 -3.32 8.11 -15.90
N SER A 119 -3.60 8.58 -17.12
CA SER A 119 -3.59 7.68 -18.28
C SER A 119 -2.16 7.26 -18.64
N ALA A 120 -2.01 6.06 -19.20
CA ALA A 120 -0.71 5.56 -19.69
C ALA A 120 -0.05 6.55 -20.67
N ALA A 121 -0.83 7.15 -21.58
CA ALA A 121 -0.32 8.17 -22.51
C ALA A 121 0.24 9.39 -21.79
N ARG A 122 -0.42 9.86 -20.73
CA ARG A 122 0.09 10.97 -19.90
C ARG A 122 1.40 10.61 -19.21
N LEU A 123 1.49 9.41 -18.64
CA LEU A 123 2.71 8.93 -17.98
C LEU A 123 3.89 8.80 -18.94
N ILE A 124 3.63 8.26 -20.14
CA ILE A 124 4.65 8.15 -21.20
C ILE A 124 5.11 9.55 -21.64
N GLY A 125 4.18 10.48 -21.85
CA GLY A 125 4.49 11.87 -22.18
C GLY A 125 5.34 12.55 -21.11
N ILE A 126 4.99 12.39 -19.83
CA ILE A 126 5.76 12.91 -18.69
C ILE A 126 7.18 12.32 -18.68
N ASN A 127 7.32 11.01 -18.88
CA ASN A 127 8.63 10.35 -18.92
C ASN A 127 9.47 10.78 -20.13
N LEU A 128 8.85 10.99 -21.29
CA LEU A 128 9.51 11.51 -22.49
C LEU A 128 10.06 12.93 -22.25
N MET A 129 9.26 13.82 -21.65
CA MET A 129 9.72 15.17 -21.32
C MET A 129 10.89 15.15 -20.32
N ALA A 130 10.82 14.30 -19.30
CA ALA A 130 11.90 14.14 -18.33
C ALA A 130 13.20 13.61 -18.96
N THR A 131 13.10 12.65 -19.89
CA THR A 131 14.26 12.12 -20.62
C THR A 131 14.86 13.14 -21.60
N LEU A 132 14.05 14.09 -22.10
CA LEU A 132 14.51 15.25 -22.86
C LEU A 132 15.09 16.39 -22.00
N GLY A 133 15.27 16.19 -20.69
CA GLY A 133 15.85 17.18 -19.78
C GLY A 133 14.84 18.20 -19.23
N LEU A 134 13.54 17.96 -19.37
CA LEU A 134 12.46 18.82 -18.87
C LEU A 134 11.66 18.08 -17.77
N PRO A 135 12.20 17.94 -16.55
CA PRO A 135 11.63 17.07 -15.52
C PRO A 135 10.43 17.66 -14.76
N GLY A 136 10.04 18.92 -15.01
CA GLY A 136 9.02 19.63 -14.21
C GLY A 136 7.73 18.82 -14.01
N ALA A 137 7.11 18.35 -15.09
CA ALA A 137 5.87 17.57 -15.01
C ALA A 137 6.03 16.23 -14.27
N LYS A 138 7.24 15.64 -14.29
CA LYS A 138 7.55 14.42 -13.53
C LYS A 138 7.65 14.73 -12.04
N ASN A 139 8.30 15.83 -11.68
CA ASN A 139 8.43 16.26 -10.29
C ASN A 139 7.06 16.59 -9.70
N ASP A 140 6.23 17.35 -10.43
CA ASP A 140 4.87 17.67 -10.01
C ASP A 140 4.03 16.41 -9.81
N MET A 141 4.12 15.45 -10.75
CA MET A 141 3.42 14.18 -10.64
C MET A 141 3.84 13.39 -9.40
N VAL A 142 5.14 13.31 -9.09
CA VAL A 142 5.64 12.61 -7.91
C VAL A 142 5.06 13.22 -6.63
N ILE A 143 5.01 14.55 -6.52
CA ILE A 143 4.41 15.24 -5.36
C ILE A 143 2.91 14.95 -5.28
N LEU A 144 2.19 15.06 -6.40
CA LEU A 144 0.75 14.77 -6.42
C LEU A 144 0.41 13.34 -6.02
N LEU A 145 1.18 12.36 -6.49
CA LEU A 145 0.99 10.96 -6.12
C LEU A 145 1.31 10.73 -4.65
N SER A 146 2.43 11.29 -4.15
CA SER A 146 2.79 11.22 -2.74
C SER A 146 1.72 11.85 -1.84
N ASN A 147 1.20 13.01 -2.23
CA ASN A 147 0.14 13.69 -1.51
C ASN A 147 -1.13 12.84 -1.41
N ARG A 148 -1.61 12.30 -2.53
CA ARG A 148 -2.84 11.50 -2.58
C ARG A 148 -2.68 10.20 -1.79
N HIS A 149 -1.52 9.57 -1.86
CA HIS A 149 -1.15 8.42 -1.04
C HIS A 149 -1.29 8.77 0.44
N PHE A 150 -0.59 9.80 0.91
CA PHE A 150 -0.58 10.17 2.33
C PHE A 150 -1.92 10.70 2.82
N VAL A 151 -2.71 11.36 1.98
CA VAL A 151 -4.08 11.80 2.29
C VAL A 151 -4.96 10.61 2.63
N LEU A 152 -4.91 9.55 1.80
CA LEU A 152 -5.71 8.34 2.04
C LEU A 152 -5.35 7.71 3.38
N GLU A 153 -4.06 7.40 3.59
CA GLU A 153 -3.57 6.76 4.81
C GLU A 153 -3.81 7.63 6.06
N ARG A 154 -3.64 8.95 5.93
CA ARG A 154 -3.89 9.87 7.04
C ARG A 154 -5.36 9.87 7.43
N TYR A 155 -6.27 9.89 6.46
CA TYR A 155 -7.71 9.86 6.74
C TYR A 155 -8.09 8.56 7.44
N GLU A 156 -7.65 7.41 6.89
CA GLU A 156 -7.86 6.09 7.47
C GLU A 156 -7.33 6.01 8.90
N SER A 157 -6.10 6.48 9.13
CA SER A 157 -5.46 6.50 10.44
C SER A 157 -6.24 7.36 11.44
N GLN A 158 -6.72 8.54 11.04
CA GLN A 158 -7.52 9.39 11.93
C GLN A 158 -8.87 8.76 12.26
N MET A 159 -9.55 8.11 11.30
CA MET A 159 -10.80 7.39 11.57
C MET A 159 -10.61 6.32 12.66
N ILE A 160 -9.55 5.52 12.56
CA ILE A 160 -9.19 4.47 13.53
C ILE A 160 -8.83 5.09 14.88
N GLN A 161 -8.01 6.15 14.89
CA GLN A 161 -7.60 6.84 16.12
C GLN A 161 -8.79 7.44 16.86
N THR A 162 -9.74 8.07 16.15
CA THR A 162 -10.95 8.64 16.74
C THR A 162 -11.86 7.55 17.33
N ALA A 163 -12.07 6.44 16.62
CA ALA A 163 -12.83 5.30 17.12
C ALA A 163 -12.17 4.68 18.38
N ALA A 164 -10.84 4.53 18.38
CA ALA A 164 -10.09 4.05 19.53
C ALA A 164 -10.17 4.99 20.74
N GLN A 165 -10.04 6.30 20.53
CA GLN A 165 -10.15 7.32 21.59
C GLN A 165 -11.53 7.36 22.22
N THR A 166 -12.59 7.22 21.41
CA THR A 166 -13.98 7.20 21.89
C THR A 166 -14.41 5.82 22.42
N ARG A 167 -13.59 4.78 22.22
CA ARG A 167 -13.90 3.37 22.54
C ARG A 167 -15.19 2.87 21.89
N GLN A 168 -15.50 3.40 20.71
CA GLN A 168 -16.68 3.04 19.93
C GLN A 168 -16.22 2.51 18.57
N SER A 169 -16.86 1.45 18.08
CA SER A 169 -16.54 0.92 16.74
C SER A 169 -17.07 1.86 15.67
N GLY A 170 -16.19 2.44 14.87
CA GLY A 170 -16.52 3.28 13.73
C GLY A 170 -16.76 2.47 12.45
N PRO A 171 -17.01 3.15 11.32
CA PRO A 171 -17.23 2.51 10.02
C PRO A 171 -16.06 1.63 9.56
N VAL A 172 -14.83 2.04 9.87
CA VAL A 172 -13.61 1.27 9.54
C VAL A 172 -13.56 -0.04 10.32
N GLU A 173 -13.78 -0.02 11.65
CA GLU A 173 -13.79 -1.24 12.46
C GLU A 173 -14.90 -2.21 12.04
N GLN A 174 -16.08 -1.67 11.68
CA GLN A 174 -17.19 -2.47 11.17
C GLN A 174 -16.84 -3.11 9.83
N ALA A 175 -16.23 -2.37 8.91
CA ALA A 175 -15.77 -2.89 7.63
C ALA A 175 -14.70 -3.97 7.80
N LEU A 176 -13.69 -3.72 8.64
CA LEU A 176 -12.61 -4.66 8.93
C LEU A 176 -13.13 -6.00 9.46
N ARG A 177 -14.19 -6.00 10.27
CA ARG A 177 -14.78 -7.21 10.88
C ARG A 177 -15.82 -7.89 10.01
N ASP A 178 -16.24 -7.29 8.91
CA ASP A 178 -17.29 -7.86 8.06
C ASP A 178 -16.74 -9.05 7.28
N THR A 179 -17.28 -10.24 7.56
CA THR A 179 -16.87 -11.52 6.98
C THR A 179 -17.70 -11.94 5.78
N ARG A 180 -18.73 -11.17 5.39
CA ARG A 180 -19.72 -11.61 4.39
C ARG A 180 -19.11 -11.97 3.04
N THR A 181 -18.03 -11.29 2.66
CA THR A 181 -17.34 -11.45 1.37
C THR A 181 -16.16 -12.41 1.42
N ASP A 182 -15.84 -12.98 2.59
CA ASP A 182 -14.62 -13.80 2.75
C ASP A 182 -14.60 -15.01 1.81
N ALA A 183 -15.76 -15.63 1.62
CA ALA A 183 -15.96 -16.83 0.80
C ALA A 183 -16.14 -16.52 -0.71
N ASP A 184 -16.25 -15.25 -1.09
CA ASP A 184 -16.40 -14.84 -2.49
C ASP A 184 -15.05 -14.88 -3.24
N TYR A 185 -13.95 -14.90 -2.51
CA TYR A 185 -12.60 -14.97 -3.06
C TYR A 185 -12.21 -16.41 -3.42
N PRO A 186 -11.31 -16.60 -4.41
CA PRO A 186 -10.78 -17.93 -4.71
C PRO A 186 -10.04 -18.52 -3.50
N ALA A 187 -9.83 -19.84 -3.53
CA ALA A 187 -8.97 -20.51 -2.56
C ALA A 187 -7.56 -19.87 -2.57
N TRP A 188 -6.90 -19.90 -1.41
CA TRP A 188 -5.55 -19.40 -1.29
C TRP A 188 -4.58 -20.23 -2.17
N ALA A 189 -3.63 -19.54 -2.79
CA ALA A 189 -2.62 -20.10 -3.68
C ALA A 189 -1.44 -19.12 -3.80
N ASP A 190 -0.28 -19.58 -4.29
CA ASP A 190 0.93 -18.76 -4.44
C ASP A 190 0.68 -17.44 -5.21
N ALA A 191 -0.21 -17.48 -6.19
CA ALA A 191 -0.56 -16.33 -7.01
C ALA A 191 -1.64 -15.41 -6.38
N TYR A 192 -2.23 -15.77 -5.24
CA TYR A 192 -3.39 -15.06 -4.66
C TYR A 192 -3.09 -13.59 -4.38
N ALA A 193 -1.96 -13.28 -3.75
CA ALA A 193 -1.56 -11.91 -3.46
C ALA A 193 -1.43 -11.06 -4.74
N ARG A 194 -0.91 -11.65 -5.83
CA ARG A 194 -0.77 -10.98 -7.11
C ARG A 194 -2.11 -10.86 -7.83
N ASP A 195 -2.76 -11.98 -8.11
CA ASP A 195 -3.83 -12.08 -9.09
C ASP A 195 -5.22 -11.81 -8.51
N THR A 196 -5.36 -11.83 -7.18
CA THR A 196 -6.59 -11.48 -6.45
C THR A 196 -6.43 -10.15 -5.73
N VAL A 197 -5.49 -10.05 -4.79
CA VAL A 197 -5.38 -8.90 -3.88
C VAL A 197 -4.93 -7.64 -4.61
N ALA A 198 -3.72 -7.66 -5.21
CA ALA A 198 -3.21 -6.52 -5.95
C ALA A 198 -4.08 -6.16 -7.16
N ARG A 199 -4.73 -7.15 -7.80
CA ARG A 199 -5.66 -6.90 -8.91
C ARG A 199 -6.89 -6.11 -8.45
N GLN A 200 -7.46 -6.47 -7.30
CA GLN A 200 -8.61 -5.78 -6.75
C GLN A 200 -8.25 -4.34 -6.35
N ALA A 201 -7.13 -4.14 -5.64
CA ALA A 201 -6.67 -2.82 -5.24
C ALA A 201 -6.36 -1.92 -6.46
N HIS A 202 -5.67 -2.47 -7.46
CA HIS A 202 -5.41 -1.77 -8.73
C HIS A 202 -6.72 -1.35 -9.42
N GLY A 203 -7.72 -2.25 -9.50
CA GLY A 203 -9.03 -1.95 -10.09
C GLY A 203 -9.81 -0.84 -9.38
N LEU A 204 -9.55 -0.60 -8.09
CA LEU A 204 -10.18 0.46 -7.30
C LEU A 204 -9.44 1.80 -7.38
N GLY A 205 -8.22 1.84 -7.91
CA GLY A 205 -7.35 3.02 -7.86
C GLY A 205 -7.96 4.30 -8.46
N ASP A 206 -8.54 4.20 -9.66
CA ASP A 206 -9.16 5.36 -10.32
C ASP A 206 -10.38 5.87 -9.56
N GLN A 207 -11.23 4.97 -9.05
CA GLN A 207 -12.38 5.33 -8.23
C GLN A 207 -11.92 6.04 -6.94
N VAL A 208 -10.97 5.45 -6.22
CA VAL A 208 -10.44 6.02 -4.96
C VAL A 208 -9.83 7.39 -5.21
N THR A 209 -9.01 7.53 -6.26
CA THR A 209 -8.42 8.82 -6.63
C THR A 209 -9.49 9.85 -6.97
N GLY A 210 -10.50 9.48 -7.76
CA GLY A 210 -11.61 10.35 -8.12
C GLY A 210 -12.39 10.84 -6.91
N GLN A 211 -12.64 9.96 -5.93
CA GLN A 211 -13.33 10.33 -4.70
C GLN A 211 -12.50 11.25 -3.81
N MET A 212 -11.18 11.03 -3.71
CA MET A 212 -10.32 11.97 -2.97
C MET A 212 -10.29 13.35 -3.63
N LEU A 213 -10.21 13.42 -4.96
CA LEU A 213 -10.26 14.70 -5.68
C LEU A 213 -11.60 15.43 -5.51
N ALA A 214 -12.70 14.69 -5.27
CA ALA A 214 -14.02 15.26 -5.05
C ALA A 214 -14.29 15.66 -3.59
N SER A 215 -13.64 15.00 -2.62
CA SER A 215 -13.99 15.13 -1.19
C SER A 215 -12.93 15.78 -0.31
N VAL A 216 -11.69 15.93 -0.78
CA VAL A 216 -10.58 16.50 -0.01
C VAL A 216 -10.23 17.89 -0.54
N PRO A 217 -9.82 18.85 0.32
CA PRO A 217 -9.38 20.17 -0.15
C PRO A 217 -8.36 20.07 -1.29
N THR A 218 -8.61 20.80 -2.38
CA THR A 218 -7.80 20.71 -3.61
C THR A 218 -6.31 20.94 -3.37
N GLY A 219 -5.95 21.83 -2.42
CA GLY A 219 -4.57 22.09 -2.03
C GLY A 219 -3.82 20.88 -1.45
N TYR A 220 -4.52 19.85 -0.99
CA TYR A 220 -3.90 18.63 -0.45
C TYR A 220 -3.77 17.52 -1.48
N VAL A 221 -4.56 17.51 -2.55
CA VAL A 221 -4.62 16.38 -3.51
C VAL A 221 -4.30 16.77 -4.95
N ASN A 222 -4.25 18.07 -5.25
CA ASN A 222 -4.06 18.58 -6.61
C ASN A 222 -3.20 19.86 -6.68
N ASP A 223 -2.38 20.12 -5.67
CA ASP A 223 -1.38 21.19 -5.68
C ASP A 223 0.04 20.60 -5.56
N PRO A 224 0.86 20.63 -6.63
CA PRO A 224 2.23 20.15 -6.59
C PRO A 224 3.19 21.08 -5.82
N ALA A 225 2.78 22.30 -5.44
CA ALA A 225 3.58 23.18 -4.60
C ALA A 225 3.44 22.87 -3.10
N PHE A 226 2.49 22.01 -2.73
CA PHE A 226 2.27 21.58 -1.36
C PHE A 226 2.74 20.14 -1.18
N ASP A 227 3.61 19.90 -0.19
CA ASP A 227 4.01 18.54 0.20
C ASP A 227 3.22 18.12 1.46
N PHE A 228 2.21 17.27 1.25
CA PHE A 228 1.36 16.77 2.33
C PHE A 228 2.13 15.81 3.23
N GLY A 229 3.06 15.00 2.71
CA GLY A 229 3.84 14.05 3.50
C GLY A 229 4.64 14.73 4.61
N VAL A 230 5.17 15.92 4.34
CA VAL A 230 5.91 16.73 5.33
C VAL A 230 5.00 17.37 6.39
N GLN A 231 3.74 17.66 6.05
CA GLN A 231 2.82 18.44 6.91
C GLN A 231 1.72 17.61 7.58
N ALA A 232 1.51 16.36 7.13
CA ALA A 232 0.37 15.51 7.47
C ALA A 232 0.10 15.38 8.97
N GLY A 233 1.15 15.27 9.79
CA GLY A 233 1.04 15.06 11.24
C GLY A 233 0.29 16.17 11.99
N ARG A 234 0.21 17.39 11.43
CA ARG A 234 -0.47 18.55 12.03
C ARG A 234 -1.87 18.79 11.48
N ILE A 235 -2.26 18.07 10.44
CA ILE A 235 -3.52 18.27 9.75
C ILE A 235 -4.58 17.37 10.38
N ASP A 236 -5.70 17.99 10.77
CA ASP A 236 -6.93 17.28 11.10
C ASP A 236 -7.75 17.09 9.83
N LEU A 237 -7.39 16.08 9.04
CA LEU A 237 -7.95 15.85 7.72
C LEU A 237 -9.43 15.48 7.79
N MET A 238 -9.87 14.80 8.85
CA MET A 238 -11.29 14.53 9.10
C MET A 238 -12.11 15.83 9.22
N ALA A 239 -11.61 16.81 9.98
CA ALA A 239 -12.25 18.11 10.08
C ALA A 239 -12.23 18.87 8.73
N GLU A 240 -11.13 18.80 7.99
CA GLU A 240 -11.02 19.45 6.67
C GLU A 240 -11.98 18.88 5.63
N VAL A 241 -12.15 17.55 5.60
CA VAL A 241 -13.15 16.88 4.73
C VAL A 241 -14.57 17.18 5.19
N ALA A 242 -14.83 17.22 6.50
CA ALA A 242 -16.16 17.57 7.02
C ALA A 242 -16.59 18.98 6.58
N ARG A 243 -15.67 19.92 6.44
CA ARG A 243 -15.95 21.27 5.90
C ARG A 243 -16.31 21.28 4.41
N GLN A 244 -15.98 20.23 3.65
CA GLN A 244 -16.41 20.07 2.25
C GLN A 244 -17.89 19.66 2.14
N GLY A 245 -18.50 19.20 3.24
CA GLY A 245 -19.92 18.84 3.32
C GLY A 245 -20.16 17.36 3.60
N ASP A 246 -21.37 17.04 4.04
CA ASP A 246 -21.72 15.67 4.47
C ASP A 246 -21.71 14.65 3.34
N ALA A 247 -22.18 15.02 2.13
CA ALA A 247 -22.23 14.10 1.00
C ALA A 247 -20.83 13.69 0.48
N PRO A 248 -19.88 14.64 0.24
CA PRO A 248 -18.50 14.28 -0.11
C PRO A 248 -17.82 13.43 0.98
N ARG A 249 -18.01 13.79 2.25
CA ARG A 249 -17.49 13.02 3.40
C ARG A 249 -18.02 11.59 3.41
N ALA A 250 -19.34 11.41 3.34
CA ALA A 250 -19.96 10.08 3.36
C ALA A 250 -19.50 9.20 2.19
N THR A 251 -19.28 9.80 1.02
CA THR A 251 -18.81 9.09 -0.17
C THR A 251 -17.36 8.62 -0.01
N LEU A 252 -16.48 9.47 0.55
CA LEU A 252 -15.10 9.10 0.86
C LEU A 252 -15.05 7.99 1.92
N GLU A 253 -15.80 8.14 3.01
CA GLU A 253 -15.88 7.15 4.09
C GLU A 253 -16.43 5.80 3.61
N SER A 254 -17.40 5.80 2.69
CA SER A 254 -17.91 4.58 2.05
C SER A 254 -16.86 3.89 1.18
N THR A 255 -16.05 4.68 0.48
CA THR A 255 -14.93 4.17 -0.33
C THR A 255 -13.87 3.53 0.57
N ILE A 256 -13.49 4.19 1.65
CA ILE A 256 -12.56 3.66 2.65
C ILE A 256 -13.12 2.40 3.31
N ALA A 257 -14.40 2.37 3.68
CA ALA A 257 -15.03 1.18 4.22
C ALA A 257 -14.98 -0.01 3.23
N THR A 258 -14.98 0.24 1.93
CA THR A 258 -14.79 -0.81 0.92
C THR A 258 -13.36 -1.35 0.95
N LEU A 259 -12.36 -0.46 0.96
CA LEU A 259 -10.94 -0.86 1.07
C LEU A 259 -10.67 -1.66 2.35
N MET A 260 -11.20 -1.19 3.48
CA MET A 260 -11.03 -1.85 4.79
C MET A 260 -11.73 -3.21 4.87
N ARG A 261 -12.83 -3.39 4.15
CA ARG A 261 -13.49 -4.70 4.02
C ARG A 261 -12.62 -5.70 3.25
N ASN A 262 -12.02 -5.25 2.16
CA ASN A 262 -11.09 -6.07 1.36
C ASN A 262 -9.84 -6.41 2.16
N TYR A 263 -9.25 -5.41 2.85
CA TYR A 263 -8.15 -5.59 3.79
C TYR A 263 -8.46 -6.68 4.81
N GLY A 264 -9.63 -6.61 5.46
CA GLY A 264 -10.06 -7.59 6.45
C GLY A 264 -10.24 -8.99 5.87
N ALA A 265 -10.90 -9.10 4.71
CA ALA A 265 -11.18 -10.38 4.07
C ALA A 265 -9.89 -11.10 3.64
N HIS A 266 -8.98 -10.39 2.97
CA HIS A 266 -7.69 -10.95 2.54
C HIS A 266 -6.80 -11.33 3.72
N SER A 267 -6.77 -10.52 4.78
CA SER A 267 -6.04 -10.84 6.01
C SER A 267 -6.54 -12.14 6.63
N ARG A 268 -7.87 -12.31 6.74
CA ARG A 268 -8.46 -13.55 7.28
C ARG A 268 -8.21 -14.75 6.38
N ASN A 269 -8.26 -14.59 5.06
CA ASN A 269 -8.02 -15.68 4.12
C ASN A 269 -6.58 -16.20 4.20
N MET A 270 -5.59 -15.32 4.34
CA MET A 270 -4.20 -15.74 4.58
C MET A 270 -4.05 -16.48 5.91
N LEU A 271 -4.66 -15.95 6.99
CA LEU A 271 -4.58 -16.60 8.30
C LEU A 271 -5.25 -17.99 8.30
N ARG A 272 -6.39 -18.13 7.64
CA ARG A 272 -7.05 -19.44 7.48
C ARG A 272 -6.12 -20.44 6.80
N ASP A 273 -5.44 -20.02 5.75
CA ASP A 273 -4.51 -20.87 5.03
C ASP A 273 -3.29 -21.27 5.90
N ILE A 274 -2.62 -20.30 6.53
CA ILE A 274 -1.49 -20.56 7.45
C ILE A 274 -1.86 -21.57 8.55
N LEU A 275 -3.10 -21.49 9.06
CA LEU A 275 -3.58 -22.33 10.15
C LEU A 275 -4.16 -23.69 9.69
N GLN A 276 -4.43 -23.89 8.41
CA GLN A 276 -4.93 -25.18 7.91
C GLN A 276 -3.90 -26.30 8.02
N GLU A 277 -2.60 -25.96 8.05
CA GLU A 277 -1.51 -26.92 8.13
C GLU A 277 -1.12 -27.33 9.57
N GLN A 278 -1.93 -26.99 10.58
CA GLN A 278 -1.65 -27.37 11.96
C GLN A 278 -2.03 -28.81 12.27
N PRO A 279 -1.16 -29.60 12.92
CA PRO A 279 -1.60 -30.80 13.61
C PRO A 279 -2.68 -30.43 14.64
N ARG A 280 -3.81 -31.14 14.62
CA ARG A 280 -4.85 -31.00 15.65
C ARG A 280 -4.34 -31.46 17.02
#